data_AF-A0A955X9P2-F1
#
_entry.id   AF-A0A955X9P2-F1
#
_cell.length_a   1.000
_cell.length_b   1.000
_cell.length_c   1.000
_cell.angle_alpha   90.00
_cell.angle_beta   90.00
_cell.angle_gamma   90.00
#
_symmetry.space_group_name_H-M   'P 1'
#
loop_
_entity.id
_entity.type
_entity.pdbx_description
1 polymer ?
#
loop_
_entity_poly.entity_id
_entity_poly.type
_entity_poly.pdbx_seq_one_letter_code
_entity_poly.pdbx_strand_id
1 'polypeptide(L)'
;MFAFAYSTLISWSYYGEKAWGYLFGRSRNTILIYKGIFLVFVVIGCVSSLENVISFSDMMILSMAVPNIIGGIILAPKVKKILDEYWGKVQRNEFKVYK
;
A
#
# COMPACT_ATOMS: atom_id res chain seq x y z
N MET A 1 -15.18 1.34 17.79
CA MET A 1 -14.06 2.26 17.55
C MET A 1 -12.70 1.60 17.75
N PHE A 2 -12.43 0.97 18.90
CA PHE A 2 -11.15 0.28 19.15
C PHE A 2 -10.80 -0.81 18.13
N ALA A 3 -11.75 -1.67 17.76
CA ALA A 3 -11.53 -2.71 16.75
C ALA A 3 -11.23 -2.15 15.35
N PHE A 4 -11.78 -0.97 15.02
CA PHE A 4 -11.53 -0.29 13.75
C PHE A 4 -10.11 0.29 13.72
N ALA A 5 -9.70 1.01 14.77
CA ALA A 5 -8.34 1.53 14.87
C ALA A 5 -7.29 0.39 14.83
N TYR A 6 -7.58 -0.73 15.51
CA TYR A 6 -6.71 -1.89 15.52
C TYR A 6 -6.59 -2.57 14.15
N SER A 7 -7.70 -2.75 13.42
CA SER A 7 -7.67 -3.35 12.09
C SER A 7 -6.91 -2.45 11.10
N THR A 8 -7.10 -1.14 11.16
CA THR A 8 -6.34 -0.17 10.37
C THR A 8 -4.84 -0.27 10.66
N LEU A 9 -4.43 -0.30 11.93
CA LEU A 9 -3.02 -0.45 12.32
C LEU A 9 -2.38 -1.73 11.77
N ILE A 10 -3.10 -2.86 11.82
CA ILE A 10 -2.61 -4.14 11.26
C ILE A 10 -2.42 -4.02 9.75
N SER A 11 -3.40 -3.45 9.03
CA SER A 11 -3.30 -3.29 7.57
C SER A 11 -2.10 -2.42 7.19
N TRP A 12 -1.90 -1.28 7.84
CA TRP A 12 -0.77 -0.39 7.57
C TRP A 12 0.58 -1.02 7.94
N SER A 13 0.64 -1.76 9.05
CA SER A 13 1.83 -2.54 9.42
C SER A 13 2.19 -3.57 8.34
N TYR A 14 1.21 -4.29 7.81
CA TYR A 14 1.42 -5.26 6.73
C TYR A 14 1.87 -4.61 5.42
N TYR A 15 1.22 -3.53 5.00
CA TYR A 15 1.62 -2.79 3.79
C TYR A 15 3.05 -2.24 3.92
N GLY A 16 3.40 -1.69 5.09
CA GLY A 16 4.74 -1.20 5.33
C GLY A 16 5.80 -2.31 5.42
N GLU A 17 5.48 -3.49 5.98
CA GLU A 17 6.40 -4.65 5.96
C GLU A 17 6.68 -5.09 4.51
N LYS A 18 5.66 -5.08 3.64
CA LYS A 18 5.83 -5.39 2.20
C LYS A 18 6.68 -4.33 1.48
N ALA A 19 6.43 -3.05 1.72
CA ALA A 19 7.20 -1.96 1.14
C ALA A 19 8.67 -2.00 1.61
N TRP A 20 8.89 -2.25 2.89
CA TRP A 20 10.22 -2.42 3.48
C TRP A 20 10.96 -3.62 2.89
N GLY A 21 10.28 -4.76 2.73
CA GLY A 21 10.83 -5.94 2.07
C GLY A 21 11.13 -5.74 0.58
N TYR A 22 10.44 -4.81 -0.10
CA TYR A 22 10.75 -4.42 -1.48
C TYR A 22 12.04 -3.57 -1.55
N LEU A 23 12.26 -2.69 -0.57
CA LEU A 23 13.42 -1.79 -0.53
C LEU A 23 14.71 -2.47 -0.01
N PHE A 24 14.61 -3.26 1.06
CA PHE A 24 15.77 -3.80 1.78
C PHE A 24 15.91 -5.33 1.68
N GLY A 25 15.02 -6.00 0.95
CA GLY A 25 14.99 -7.45 0.80
C GLY A 25 14.27 -8.20 1.92
N ARG A 26 13.86 -9.45 1.64
CA ARG A 26 13.10 -10.31 2.56
C ARG A 26 14.00 -11.10 3.52
N SER A 27 14.81 -10.41 4.32
CA SER A 27 15.52 -11.06 5.42
C SER A 27 14.70 -11.01 6.71
N ARG A 28 14.76 -12.09 7.51
CA ARG A 28 14.06 -12.18 8.81
C ARG A 28 14.46 -11.08 9.78
N ASN A 29 15.73 -10.66 9.74
CA ASN A 29 16.26 -9.60 10.59
C ASN A 29 15.70 -8.23 10.17
N THR A 30 15.59 -7.99 8.87
CA THR A 30 15.05 -6.76 8.28
C THR A 30 13.58 -6.55 8.65
N ILE A 31 12.79 -7.63 8.69
CA ILE A 31 11.38 -7.59 9.13
C ILE A 31 11.26 -7.30 10.63
N LEU A 32 12.13 -7.90 11.46
CA LEU A 32 12.15 -7.64 12.91
C LEU A 32 12.51 -6.18 13.22
N ILE A 33 13.50 -5.62 12.51
CA ILE A 33 13.87 -4.21 12.63
C ILE A 33 12.69 -3.30 12.26
N TYR A 34 12.01 -3.59 11.14
CA TYR A 34 10.82 -2.83 10.73
C TYR A 34 9.72 -2.86 11.81
N LYS A 35 9.43 -4.03 12.39
CA LYS A 35 8.43 -4.16 13.47
C LYS A 35 8.82 -3.38 14.72
N GLY A 36 10.10 -3.37 15.07
CA GLY A 36 10.62 -2.56 16.19
C GLY A 36 10.43 -1.06 15.95
N ILE A 37 10.79 -0.59 14.75
CA ILE A 37 10.59 0.82 14.35
C ILE A 37 9.11 1.17 14.38
N PHE A 38 8.25 0.33 13.79
CA PHE A 38 6.80 0.55 13.75
C PHE A 38 6.21 0.71 15.15
N LEU A 39 6.61 -0.13 16.11
CA LEU A 39 6.15 -0.04 17.49
C LEU A 39 6.54 1.29 18.16
N VAL A 40 7.79 1.74 17.95
CA VAL A 40 8.26 3.02 18.49
C VAL A 40 7.45 4.19 17.92
N PHE A 41 7.20 4.20 16.61
CA PHE A 41 6.38 5.23 15.97
C PHE A 41 4.92 5.22 16.47
N VAL A 42 4.34 4.06 16.78
CA VAL A 42 3.01 3.98 17.38
C VAL A 42 2.98 4.66 18.75
N VAL A 43 3.98 4.41 19.61
CA VAL A 43 4.07 5.07 20.93
C VAL A 43 4.23 6.57 20.78
N ILE A 44 5.08 7.04 19.86
CA ILE A 44 5.27 8.47 19.56
C ILE A 44 3.97 9.10 19.05
N GLY A 45 3.23 8.40 18.21
CA GLY A 45 1.92 8.85 17.71
C GLY A 45 0.88 9.01 18.81
N CYS A 46 0.93 8.19 19.87
CA CYS A 46 0.03 8.30 21.01
C CYS A 46 0.33 9.50 21.93
N VAL A 47 1.59 9.96 21.99
CA VAL A 47 1.99 11.13 22.81
C VAL A 47 1.96 12.45 22.04
N SER A 48 1.89 12.38 20.72
CA SER A 48 1.84 13.57 19.84
C SER A 48 0.41 14.13 19.76
N SER A 49 0.30 15.44 19.50
CA SER A 49 -1.00 16.07 19.28
C SER A 49 -1.67 15.53 18.01
N LEU A 50 -2.99 15.29 18.08
CA LEU A 50 -3.78 14.74 16.98
C LEU A 50 -3.63 15.50 15.67
N GLU A 51 -3.62 16.84 15.72
CA GLU A 51 -3.47 17.70 14.53
C GLU A 51 -2.15 17.43 13.81
N ASN A 52 -1.03 17.44 14.54
CA ASN A 52 0.29 17.13 13.97
C ASN A 52 0.36 15.72 13.36
N VAL A 53 -0.26 14.72 13.99
CA VAL A 53 -0.27 13.35 13.47
C VAL A 53 -1.06 13.25 12.16
N ILE A 54 -2.20 13.94 12.07
CA ILE A 54 -3.01 13.98 10.85
C ILE A 54 -2.27 14.73 9.74
N SER A 55 -1.77 15.94 10.00
CA SER A 55 -1.05 16.72 8.98
C SER A 55 0.19 15.99 8.47
N PHE A 56 0.94 15.32 9.35
CA PHE A 56 2.08 14.49 8.94
C PHE A 56 1.65 13.30 8.07
N SER A 57 0.57 12.61 8.46
CA SER A 57 0.03 11.46 7.71
C SER A 57 -0.44 11.87 6.31
N ASP A 58 -1.12 13.02 6.19
CA ASP A 58 -1.58 13.55 4.91
C ASP A 58 -0.41 13.88 3.99
N MET A 59 0.65 14.51 4.52
CA MET A 59 1.87 14.78 3.76
C MET A 59 2.52 13.49 3.23
N MET A 60 2.57 12.44 4.06
CA MET A 60 3.10 11.14 3.64
C MET A 60 2.25 10.50 2.54
N ILE A 61 0.93 10.47 2.70
CA ILE A 61 0.02 9.89 1.69
C ILE A 61 0.10 10.66 0.38
N LEU A 62 0.12 12.00 0.43
CA LEU A 62 0.29 12.84 -0.75
C LEU A 62 1.63 12.56 -1.45
N SER A 63 2.71 12.41 -0.69
CA SER A 63 4.03 12.08 -1.25
C SER A 63 4.05 10.73 -1.98
N MET A 64 3.24 9.75 -1.54
CA MET A 64 3.09 8.46 -2.21
C MET A 64 2.11 8.53 -3.39
N ALA A 65 1.06 9.34 -3.28
CA ALA A 65 0.01 9.48 -4.29
C ALA A 65 0.54 10.17 -5.56
N VAL A 66 1.33 11.23 -5.42
CA VAL A 66 1.88 11.98 -6.56
C VAL A 66 2.63 11.09 -7.57
N PRO A 67 3.68 10.33 -7.19
CA PRO A 67 4.39 9.48 -8.13
C PRO A 67 3.51 8.34 -8.67
N ASN A 68 2.57 7.82 -7.87
CA ASN A 68 1.67 6.77 -8.31
C ASN A 68 0.70 7.27 -9.40
N ILE A 69 0.10 8.44 -9.21
CA ILE A 69 -0.78 9.07 -10.20
C ILE A 69 -0.02 9.36 -11.49
N ILE A 70 1.19 9.92 -11.41
CA ILE A 70 2.03 10.17 -12.59
C ILE A 70 2.34 8.87 -13.33
N GLY A 71 2.76 7.83 -12.61
CA GLY A 71 3.01 6.50 -13.18
C GLY A 71 1.75 5.91 -13.83
N GLY A 72 0.60 6.09 -13.19
CA GLY A 72 -0.71 5.68 -13.72
C GLY A 72 -1.06 6.37 -15.03
N ILE A 73 -0.83 7.68 -15.15
CA ILE A 73 -1.08 8.44 -16.39
C ILE A 73 -0.16 7.95 -17.51
N ILE A 74 1.12 7.69 -17.22
CA ILE A 74 2.09 7.16 -18.20
C ILE A 74 1.69 5.75 -18.65
N LEU A 75 1.22 4.91 -17.72
CA LEU A 75 0.84 3.53 -17.99
C LEU A 75 -0.59 3.39 -18.55
N ALA A 76 -1.44 4.41 -18.41
CA ALA A 76 -2.83 4.43 -18.88
C ALA A 76 -3.02 3.94 -20.34
N PRO A 77 -2.24 4.39 -21.35
CA PRO A 77 -2.40 3.88 -22.71
C PRO A 77 -2.07 2.38 -22.83
N LYS A 78 -1.11 1.88 -22.05
CA LYS A 78 -0.74 0.46 -22.03
C LYS A 78 -1.82 -0.39 -21.36
N VAL A 79 -2.36 0.09 -20.24
CA VAL A 79 -3.46 -0.57 -19.52
C VAL A 79 -4.72 -0.62 -20.39
N LYS A 80 -5.05 0.47 -21.09
CA LYS A 80 -6.19 0.51 -22.01
C LYS A 80 -6.09 -0.57 -23.10
N LYS A 81 -4.92 -0.71 -23.72
CA LYS A 81 -4.70 -1.75 -24.75
C LYS A 81 -4.91 -3.17 -24.20
N ILE A 82 -4.42 -3.44 -22.99
CA ILE A 82 -4.58 -4.75 -22.33
C ILE A 82 -6.05 -4.98 -21.94
N LEU A 83 -6.74 -3.93 -21.48
CA LEU A 83 -8.16 -3.99 -21.14
C LEU A 83 -9.01 -4.29 -22.37
N ASP A 84 -8.76 -3.63 -23.50
CA ASP A 84 -9.49 -3.88 -24.75
C ASP A 84 -9.29 -5.33 -25.23
N GLU A 85 -8.06 -5.86 -25.12
CA GLU A 85 -7.76 -7.26 -25.43
C GLU A 85 -8.46 -8.23 -24.47
N TYR A 86 -8.45 -7.94 -23.16
CA TYR A 86 -9.14 -8.74 -22.15
C TYR A 86 -10.65 -8.74 -22.40
N TRP A 87 -11.25 -7.57 -22.63
CA TRP A 87 -12.68 -7.42 -22.90
C TRP A 87 -13.11 -8.17 -24.16
N GLY A 88 -12.27 -8.13 -25.21
CA GLY A 88 -12.49 -8.94 -26.41
C GLY A 88 -12.42 -10.45 -26.16
N LYS A 89 -11.62 -10.92 -25.20
CA LYS A 89 -11.60 -12.35 -24.77
C LYS A 89 -12.81 -12.71 -23.90
N VAL A 90 -13.29 -11.79 -23.06
CA VAL A 90 -14.55 -11.94 -22.29
C VAL A 90 -15.73 -12.15 -23.22
N GLN A 91 -15.89 -11.29 -24.22
CA GLN A 91 -17.02 -11.35 -25.15
C GLN A 91 -17.01 -12.62 -26.01
N ARG A 92 -15.85 -13.23 -26.21
CA ARG A 92 -15.69 -14.50 -26.94
C ARG A 92 -15.86 -15.74 -26.07
N ASN A 93 -16.15 -15.61 -24.76
CA ASN A 93 -16.27 -16.71 -23.80
C ASN A 93 -15.05 -17.66 -23.79
N GLU A 94 -13.85 -17.15 -24.10
CA GLU A 94 -12.61 -17.95 -24.20
C GLU A 94 -11.94 -18.23 -22.84
N PHE A 95 -12.50 -17.77 -21.73
CA PHE A 95 -11.91 -18.03 -20.42
C PHE A 95 -12.07 -19.50 -20.04
N LYS A 96 -10.95 -20.23 -20.09
CA LYS A 96 -10.86 -21.57 -19.51
C LYS A 96 -11.17 -21.46 -18.01
N VAL A 97 -12.32 -21.99 -17.62
CA VAL A 97 -12.67 -22.24 -16.23
C VAL A 97 -11.68 -23.28 -15.71
N TYR A 98 -10.67 -22.83 -14.96
CA TYR A 98 -9.87 -23.73 -14.15
C TYR A 98 -10.73 -24.15 -12.96
N LYS A 99 -11.30 -25.36 -13.06
CA LYS A 99 -11.93 -26.07 -11.95
C LYS A 99 -10.87 -26.52 -10.94
#